data_AF-A0A7X8GXV9-F1
#
_entry.id   AF-A0A7X8GXV9-F1
#
_cell.length_a   1.000
_cell.length_b   1.000
_cell.length_c   1.000
_cell.angle_alpha   90.00
_cell.angle_beta   90.00
_cell.angle_gamma   90.00
#
_symmetry.space_group_name_H-M   'P 1'
#
loop_
_entity.id
_entity.type
_entity.pdbx_description
1 polymer ?
#
loop_
_entity_poly.entity_id
_entity_poly.type
_entity_poly.pdbx_seq_one_letter_code
_entity_poly.pdbx_strand_id
1 'polypeptide(L)'
;MLKKIKLNPQKIICYIFIFFSLTNNSLVAERTWKDKKAEKEKKQKLLERAKIEADREEIDITVKGVDITRFPETKLLIEAYNKLGEPLDTLLPEQITIYENNIEFKALTVEKVPMANNLPWDLIFVIDITGSMQPQIDGVVENVTSFAGKLRERGIDYRLGLILFSDNIERVYQPTSNIDNFLSWIKKVRAFGGGDEKENALEALKTVTQRIQFRDEANRIAILITDAPYHQKGDEGGDGRTLETLESVIERAQRIDLRVFSITPPKLKNYAILSENTRGTTYNIEYAFSTVLDNFTQQITNLFYVTYRSEHTSIPDSIEIGLFDKNLSRVIKKTIPIMELGRKLIIENLLFQTAKYELPENVSELNLLADFMLNKKNIAILVEGHTDSVGSDAFNDNLSLKRANAVKTYLIGRGISADKIQVKGFGKKRPIASNDTDFGRSLNRRTEIVIQSK
;
A
#
# COMPACT_ATOMS: atom_id res chain seq x y z
N MET A 1 36.60 -29.17 26.56
CA MET A 1 35.70 -28.47 27.51
C MET A 1 35.36 -27.10 26.94
N LEU A 2 34.23 -26.95 26.24
CA LEU A 2 33.79 -25.67 25.67
C LEU A 2 32.55 -25.17 26.44
N LYS A 3 32.71 -24.08 27.18
CA LYS A 3 31.62 -23.32 27.81
C LYS A 3 30.85 -22.59 26.71
N LYS A 4 29.60 -23.00 26.48
CA LYS A 4 28.60 -22.24 25.72
C LYS A 4 28.07 -21.11 26.59
N ILE A 5 28.27 -19.86 26.17
CA ILE A 5 27.48 -18.72 26.63
C ILE A 5 26.29 -18.60 25.67
N LYS A 6 25.08 -18.90 26.18
CA LYS A 6 23.80 -18.71 25.48
C LYS A 6 23.47 -17.21 25.48
N LEU A 7 23.26 -16.64 24.29
CA LEU A 7 22.60 -15.35 24.11
C LEU A 7 21.07 -15.55 24.09
N ASN A 8 20.36 -14.62 24.71
CA ASN A 8 18.93 -14.69 25.06
C ASN A 8 18.11 -13.79 24.11
N PRO A 9 17.01 -14.25 23.49
CA PRO A 9 16.17 -13.42 22.61
C PRO A 9 15.12 -12.65 23.43
N GLN A 10 15.09 -11.32 23.34
CA GLN A 10 14.13 -10.44 24.01
C GLN A 10 13.09 -9.87 23.02
N LYS A 11 11.83 -9.82 23.48
CA LYS A 11 10.58 -9.75 22.69
C LYS A 11 9.94 -8.35 22.63
N ILE A 12 9.35 -8.02 21.48
CA ILE A 12 8.52 -6.84 21.19
C ILE A 12 7.06 -7.11 21.67
N ILE A 13 6.35 -6.07 22.11
CA ILE A 13 4.92 -6.02 22.54
C ILE A 13 4.46 -4.68 21.98
N CYS A 14 3.43 -4.66 21.13
CA CYS A 14 2.97 -3.46 20.44
C CYS A 14 1.67 -2.91 21.05
N TYR A 15 1.61 -1.59 21.20
CA TYR A 15 0.41 -0.81 21.54
C TYR A 15 0.10 0.09 20.34
N ILE A 16 -1.16 0.11 19.89
CA ILE A 16 -1.60 0.94 18.75
C ILE A 16 -2.71 1.89 19.19
N PHE A 17 -2.59 3.14 18.78
CA PHE A 17 -3.46 4.26 19.19
C PHE A 17 -4.11 4.86 17.94
N ILE A 18 -5.42 5.10 17.90
CA ILE A 18 -6.11 5.79 16.78
C ILE A 18 -6.71 7.11 17.29
N PHE A 19 -6.36 8.22 16.65
CA PHE A 19 -6.91 9.55 16.93
C PHE A 19 -7.40 10.20 15.65
N PHE A 20 -8.60 10.77 15.69
CA PHE A 20 -9.11 11.61 14.62
C PHE A 20 -8.96 13.07 15.01
N SER A 21 -8.28 13.84 14.16
CA SER A 21 -8.02 15.25 14.42
C SER A 21 -8.85 16.13 13.48
N LEU A 22 -9.69 16.98 14.07
CA LEU A 22 -10.27 18.17 13.45
C LEU A 22 -9.55 19.38 14.06
N THR A 23 -8.46 19.83 13.43
CA THR A 23 -7.62 20.88 14.04
C THR A 23 -8.31 22.26 13.97
N ASN A 24 -8.64 22.85 15.13
CA ASN A 24 -8.75 24.30 15.32
C ASN A 24 -7.46 24.83 15.97
N ASN A 25 -6.74 25.70 15.27
CA ASN A 25 -5.48 26.28 15.76
C ASN A 25 -5.72 27.40 16.77
N SER A 26 -5.15 27.33 17.99
CA SER A 26 -4.55 28.49 18.68
C SER A 26 -3.83 28.15 20.01
N LEU A 27 -2.62 28.72 20.16
CA LEU A 27 -1.86 29.09 21.38
C LEU A 27 -0.93 28.07 22.08
N VAL A 28 0.39 28.33 21.99
CA VAL A 28 1.42 27.93 22.98
C VAL A 28 2.50 29.01 23.11
N ALA A 29 2.65 29.58 24.32
CA ALA A 29 3.88 30.08 24.97
C ALA A 29 3.43 30.62 26.35
N GLU A 30 4.00 30.35 27.53
CA GLU A 30 5.36 30.08 28.00
C GLU A 30 5.31 29.21 29.30
N ARG A 31 6.40 28.50 29.67
CA ARG A 31 7.16 28.63 30.96
C ARG A 31 8.00 27.39 31.41
N THR A 32 9.24 27.74 31.80
CA THR A 32 10.26 27.28 32.79
C THR A 32 10.55 25.83 33.22
N TRP A 33 11.84 25.60 33.55
CA TRP A 33 12.50 24.30 33.79
C TRP A 33 12.10 23.48 35.03
N LYS A 34 11.42 24.05 36.04
CA LYS A 34 10.82 23.26 37.14
C LYS A 34 9.56 22.52 36.71
N ASP A 35 8.94 22.94 35.61
CA ASP A 35 7.79 22.27 35.00
C ASP A 35 8.20 20.95 34.34
N LYS A 36 9.45 20.76 33.91
CA LYS A 36 9.89 19.56 33.17
C LYS A 36 9.78 18.23 33.92
N LYS A 37 9.86 18.21 35.26
CA LYS A 37 9.74 16.95 36.06
C LYS A 37 8.28 16.61 36.34
N ALA A 38 7.47 17.60 36.72
CA ALA A 38 6.02 17.47 36.86
C ALA A 38 5.33 17.23 35.50
N GLU A 39 5.87 17.78 34.41
CA GLU A 39 5.45 17.55 33.02
C GLU A 39 5.91 16.19 32.52
N LYS A 40 7.00 15.62 33.03
CA LYS A 40 7.39 14.22 32.75
C LYS A 40 6.42 13.24 33.41
N GLU A 41 6.02 13.48 34.67
CA GLU A 41 4.98 12.70 35.36
C GLU A 41 3.57 12.96 34.80
N LYS A 42 3.24 14.20 34.39
CA LYS A 42 2.01 14.51 33.64
C LYS A 42 2.03 13.90 32.24
N LYS A 43 3.16 13.87 31.52
CA LYS A 43 3.32 13.16 30.24
C LYS A 43 3.13 11.66 30.43
N GLN A 44 3.63 11.10 31.53
CA GLN A 44 3.48 9.68 31.88
C GLN A 44 2.03 9.31 32.23
N LYS A 45 1.25 10.26 32.79
CA LYS A 45 -0.21 10.12 32.98
C LYS A 45 -1.07 10.55 31.76
N LEU A 46 -0.54 11.36 30.84
CA LEU A 46 -1.17 11.72 29.55
C LEU A 46 -0.88 10.68 28.45
N LEU A 47 0.03 9.75 28.71
CA LEU A 47 0.43 8.63 27.85
C LEU A 47 -0.64 7.51 27.77
N GLU A 48 -1.70 7.58 28.56
CA GLU A 48 -2.85 6.68 28.49
C GLU A 48 -3.96 7.33 27.66
N ARG A 49 -3.81 7.49 26.32
CA ARG A 49 -4.89 8.08 25.51
C ARG A 49 -5.46 7.36 24.25
N ALA A 50 -5.18 6.08 24.02
CA ALA A 50 -6.00 5.12 23.23
C ALA A 50 -5.33 3.73 23.33
N LYS A 51 -6.04 2.62 23.16
CA LYS A 51 -5.48 1.26 23.16
C LYS A 51 -6.04 0.46 21.98
N ILE A 52 -5.59 -0.76 21.73
CA ILE A 52 -6.33 -1.84 21.05
C ILE A 52 -5.91 -3.11 21.77
N GLU A 53 -6.86 -3.91 22.24
CA GLU A 53 -6.56 -5.17 22.93
C GLU A 53 -7.08 -6.34 22.11
N ALA A 54 -6.20 -7.29 21.83
CA ALA A 54 -6.63 -8.62 21.43
C ALA A 54 -6.75 -9.47 22.69
N ASP A 55 -7.82 -10.25 22.82
CA ASP A 55 -8.13 -11.04 24.03
C ASP A 55 -7.15 -12.22 24.27
N ARG A 56 -6.04 -12.28 23.53
CA ARG A 56 -4.91 -13.19 23.75
C ARG A 56 -3.59 -12.49 23.43
N GLU A 57 -2.58 -12.71 24.27
CA GLU A 57 -1.22 -12.13 24.21
C GLU A 57 -0.43 -12.40 22.91
N GLU A 58 -1.04 -12.94 21.85
CA GLU A 58 -0.40 -13.70 20.78
C GLU A 58 -0.42 -13.08 19.38
N ILE A 59 -1.01 -11.89 19.22
CA ILE A 59 -1.27 -11.31 17.89
C ILE A 59 -0.71 -9.88 17.78
N ASP A 60 0.17 -9.65 16.79
CA ASP A 60 0.69 -8.35 16.39
C ASP A 60 -0.10 -7.81 15.19
N ILE A 61 -0.72 -6.64 15.32
CA ILE A 61 -1.55 -6.02 14.26
C ILE A 61 -0.85 -4.77 13.71
N THR A 62 -0.95 -4.50 12.40
CA THR A 62 -0.47 -3.26 11.78
C THR A 62 -1.55 -2.65 10.88
N VAL A 63 -1.95 -1.40 11.11
CA VAL A 63 -2.87 -0.69 10.23
C VAL A 63 -2.14 -0.22 8.97
N LYS A 64 -2.66 -0.61 7.80
CA LYS A 64 -2.14 -0.26 6.48
C LYS A 64 -2.91 0.86 5.81
N GLY A 65 -4.20 0.98 6.10
CA GLY A 65 -5.06 2.02 5.55
C GLY A 65 -6.37 2.12 6.29
N VAL A 66 -7.12 3.19 6.02
CA VAL A 66 -8.45 3.40 6.59
C VAL A 66 -9.40 3.89 5.51
N ASP A 67 -10.58 3.30 5.48
CA ASP A 67 -11.70 3.65 4.63
C ASP A 67 -12.86 4.18 5.48
N ILE A 68 -13.24 5.43 5.20
CA ILE A 68 -14.31 6.16 5.88
C ILE A 68 -15.44 6.53 4.90
N THR A 69 -15.52 5.87 3.74
CA THR A 69 -16.57 6.15 2.73
C THR A 69 -17.99 6.03 3.29
N ARG A 70 -18.18 5.21 4.33
CA ARG A 70 -19.47 4.97 5.02
C ARG A 70 -19.50 5.52 6.45
N PHE A 71 -18.68 6.54 6.74
CA PHE A 71 -18.60 7.16 8.06
C PHE A 71 -20.01 7.48 8.63
N PRO A 72 -20.33 7.15 9.91
CA PRO A 72 -19.43 6.76 11.00
C PRO A 72 -18.96 5.31 11.01
N GLU A 73 -19.44 4.47 10.08
CA GLU A 73 -18.87 3.14 9.89
C GLU A 73 -17.50 3.27 9.20
N THR A 74 -16.46 2.84 9.91
CA THR A 74 -15.06 2.94 9.48
C THR A 74 -14.50 1.55 9.28
N LYS A 75 -13.84 1.34 8.14
CA LYS A 75 -13.12 0.10 7.82
C LYS A 75 -11.62 0.33 7.93
N LEU A 76 -10.96 -0.41 8.81
CA LEU A 76 -9.51 -0.42 8.94
C LEU A 76 -8.95 -1.56 8.09
N LEU A 77 -8.02 -1.27 7.19
CA LEU A 77 -7.22 -2.28 6.51
C LEU A 77 -6.02 -2.59 7.40
N ILE A 78 -5.93 -3.83 7.89
CA ILE A 78 -4.88 -4.26 8.82
C ILE A 78 -4.14 -5.50 8.32
N GLU A 79 -2.90 -5.67 8.76
CA GLU A 79 -2.17 -6.94 8.76
C GLU A 79 -2.14 -7.50 10.18
N ALA A 80 -2.16 -8.82 10.34
CA ALA A 80 -2.05 -9.47 11.63
C ALA A 80 -1.06 -10.63 11.59
N TYR A 81 -0.22 -10.75 12.62
CA TYR A 81 0.85 -11.72 12.78
C TYR A 81 0.80 -12.38 14.15
N ASN A 82 1.35 -13.58 14.31
CA ASN A 82 1.49 -14.24 15.60
C ASN A 82 2.83 -13.88 16.30
N LYS A 83 3.05 -14.35 17.53
CA LYS A 83 4.31 -14.14 18.30
C LYS A 83 5.60 -14.58 17.61
N LEU A 84 5.51 -15.41 16.58
CA LEU A 84 6.66 -15.91 15.80
C LEU A 84 6.90 -15.06 14.55
N GLY A 85 6.07 -14.04 14.30
CA GLY A 85 6.13 -13.20 13.10
C GLY A 85 5.44 -13.81 11.88
N GLU A 86 4.71 -14.91 12.05
CA GLU A 86 3.96 -15.56 10.97
C GLU A 86 2.58 -14.89 10.84
N PRO A 87 2.10 -14.55 9.64
CA PRO A 87 0.82 -13.89 9.51
C PRO A 87 -0.35 -14.81 9.88
N LEU A 88 -1.45 -14.22 10.34
CA LEU A 88 -2.65 -14.97 10.68
C LEU A 88 -3.51 -15.21 9.44
N ASP A 89 -4.05 -16.42 9.32
CA ASP A 89 -5.00 -16.77 8.26
C ASP A 89 -6.46 -16.47 8.61
N THR A 90 -6.77 -16.49 9.90
CA THR A 90 -8.10 -16.19 10.45
C THR A 90 -7.94 -15.23 11.61
N LEU A 91 -8.82 -14.24 11.69
CA LEU A 91 -8.90 -13.29 12.78
C LEU A 91 -10.38 -13.04 13.07
N LEU A 92 -10.77 -13.19 14.33
CA LEU A 92 -12.16 -13.05 14.75
C LEU A 92 -12.43 -11.66 15.34
N PRO A 93 -13.64 -11.09 15.18
CA PRO A 93 -13.98 -9.77 15.74
C PRO A 93 -13.77 -9.66 17.25
N GLU A 94 -14.03 -10.73 18.00
CA GLU A 94 -13.86 -10.74 19.46
C GLU A 94 -12.39 -10.65 19.88
N GLN A 95 -11.47 -10.91 18.95
CA GLN A 95 -10.03 -10.80 19.16
C GLN A 95 -9.50 -9.39 18.83
N ILE A 96 -10.38 -8.43 18.51
CA ILE A 96 -9.98 -7.07 18.17
C ILE A 96 -10.84 -6.06 18.93
N THR A 97 -10.21 -5.36 19.85
CA THR A 97 -10.80 -4.20 20.52
C THR A 97 -10.18 -2.94 19.97
N ILE A 98 -10.94 -2.09 19.27
CA ILE A 98 -10.46 -0.81 18.74
C ILE A 98 -10.58 0.26 19.81
N TYR A 99 -9.63 1.17 19.94
CA TYR A 99 -9.86 2.37 20.75
C TYR A 99 -9.52 3.61 19.95
N GLU A 100 -10.45 4.54 20.03
CA GLU A 100 -10.41 5.81 19.34
C GLU A 100 -10.60 6.90 20.39
N ASN A 101 -9.61 7.78 20.55
CA ASN A 101 -9.64 8.85 21.56
C ASN A 101 -9.89 8.39 23.02
N ASN A 102 -9.57 7.14 23.40
CA ASN A 102 -9.89 6.43 24.67
C ASN A 102 -11.24 5.79 24.80
N ILE A 103 -12.06 5.88 23.77
CA ILE A 103 -13.33 5.21 23.76
C ILE A 103 -13.09 3.85 23.13
N GLU A 104 -13.50 2.81 23.84
CA GLU A 104 -13.36 1.43 23.40
C GLU A 104 -14.51 1.07 22.46
N PHE A 105 -14.16 0.53 21.30
CA PHE A 105 -15.05 0.06 20.27
C PHE A 105 -14.78 -1.40 20.00
N LYS A 106 -15.83 -2.21 19.93
CA LYS A 106 -15.70 -3.59 19.46
C LYS A 106 -15.67 -3.60 17.95
N ALA A 107 -14.83 -4.47 17.37
CA ALA A 107 -14.95 -4.78 15.95
C ALA A 107 -16.36 -5.34 15.68
N LEU A 108 -17.05 -4.76 14.70
CA LEU A 108 -18.35 -5.23 14.22
C LEU A 108 -18.15 -6.44 13.31
N THR A 109 -17.22 -6.32 12.36
CA THR A 109 -16.83 -7.42 11.46
C THR A 109 -15.33 -7.43 11.26
N VAL A 110 -14.81 -8.63 11.02
CA VAL A 110 -13.45 -8.86 10.55
C VAL A 110 -13.57 -9.73 9.32
N GLU A 111 -13.18 -9.17 8.18
CA GLU A 111 -13.28 -9.82 6.89
C GLU A 111 -11.87 -9.95 6.32
N LYS A 112 -11.43 -11.17 6.01
CA LYS A 112 -10.19 -11.33 5.23
C LYS A 112 -10.40 -10.62 3.90
N VAL A 113 -9.48 -9.73 3.53
CA VAL A 113 -9.58 -9.00 2.28
C VAL A 113 -9.64 -10.03 1.15
N PRO A 114 -10.75 -10.10 0.39
CA PRO A 114 -10.86 -11.03 -0.71
C PRO A 114 -9.74 -10.71 -1.70
N MET A 115 -8.94 -11.71 -2.07
CA MET A 115 -7.78 -11.53 -2.96
C MET A 115 -8.15 -10.99 -4.36
N ALA A 116 -9.45 -10.93 -4.66
CA ALA A 116 -10.03 -10.50 -5.93
C ALA A 116 -10.09 -8.97 -6.17
N ASN A 117 -9.75 -8.12 -5.19
CA ASN A 117 -9.75 -6.65 -5.36
C ASN A 117 -8.35 -6.00 -5.32
N ASN A 118 -7.27 -6.78 -5.41
CA ASN A 118 -5.91 -6.24 -5.36
C ASN A 118 -5.41 -5.82 -6.74
N LEU A 119 -4.73 -4.68 -6.80
CA LEU A 119 -3.93 -4.25 -7.94
C LEU A 119 -3.08 -5.44 -8.46
N PRO A 120 -3.03 -5.67 -9.77
CA PRO A 120 -2.33 -6.80 -10.36
C PRO A 120 -0.85 -6.86 -9.94
N TRP A 121 -0.23 -8.03 -9.96
CA TRP A 121 1.19 -8.17 -9.58
C TRP A 121 2.04 -8.54 -10.78
N ASP A 122 3.12 -7.81 -11.01
CA ASP A 122 4.12 -8.17 -12.00
C ASP A 122 5.43 -8.49 -11.27
N LEU A 123 5.77 -9.79 -11.22
CA LEU A 123 6.93 -10.30 -10.50
C LEU A 123 8.00 -10.72 -11.49
N ILE A 124 9.17 -10.11 -11.40
CA ILE A 124 10.32 -10.39 -12.27
C ILE A 124 11.39 -11.09 -11.46
N PHE A 125 11.67 -12.34 -11.80
CA PHE A 125 12.82 -13.06 -11.26
C PHE A 125 14.07 -12.62 -12.03
N VAL A 126 15.10 -12.18 -11.31
CA VAL A 126 16.38 -11.74 -11.86
C VAL A 126 17.44 -12.68 -11.29
N ILE A 127 17.85 -13.67 -12.07
CA ILE A 127 18.61 -14.82 -11.60
C ILE A 127 20.01 -14.80 -12.19
N ASP A 128 20.99 -14.84 -11.29
CA ASP A 128 22.38 -15.13 -11.60
C ASP A 128 22.53 -16.60 -12.02
N ILE A 129 23.11 -16.83 -13.19
CA ILE A 129 23.33 -18.16 -13.75
C ILE A 129 24.81 -18.51 -13.88
N THR A 130 25.68 -17.85 -13.13
CA THR A 130 27.13 -18.08 -13.20
C THR A 130 27.54 -19.39 -12.56
N GLY A 131 28.77 -19.83 -12.83
CA GLY A 131 29.30 -21.08 -12.28
C GLY A 131 29.31 -21.12 -10.75
N SER A 132 29.44 -19.97 -10.06
CA SER A 132 29.42 -19.90 -8.59
C SER A 132 28.08 -20.28 -8.00
N MET A 133 26.98 -20.01 -8.71
CA MET A 133 25.61 -20.37 -8.34
C MET A 133 25.32 -21.87 -8.42
N GLN A 134 26.23 -22.71 -8.93
CA GLN A 134 26.00 -24.15 -9.13
C GLN A 134 25.50 -24.89 -7.87
N PRO A 135 25.99 -24.62 -6.64
CA PRO A 135 25.46 -25.22 -5.42
C PRO A 135 24.02 -24.84 -5.09
N GLN A 136 23.52 -23.70 -5.58
CA GLN A 136 22.22 -23.13 -5.23
C GLN A 136 21.20 -23.18 -6.38
N ILE A 137 21.64 -23.25 -7.64
CA ILE A 137 20.78 -23.03 -8.81
C ILE A 137 19.63 -24.02 -8.91
N ASP A 138 19.87 -25.30 -8.59
CA ASP A 138 18.81 -26.32 -8.61
C ASP A 138 17.77 -26.03 -7.52
N GLY A 139 18.22 -25.62 -6.33
CA GLY A 139 17.35 -25.17 -5.25
C GLY A 139 16.54 -23.93 -5.64
N VAL A 140 17.16 -22.96 -6.32
CA VAL A 140 16.45 -21.78 -6.84
C VAL A 140 15.35 -22.22 -7.82
N VAL A 141 15.68 -23.07 -8.78
CA VAL A 141 14.74 -23.56 -9.81
C VAL A 141 13.56 -24.30 -9.16
N GLU A 142 13.82 -25.19 -8.20
CA GLU A 142 12.78 -25.93 -7.48
C GLU A 142 11.86 -24.99 -6.70
N ASN A 143 12.43 -24.02 -5.98
CA ASN A 143 11.66 -23.11 -5.15
C ASN A 143 10.84 -22.10 -5.97
N VAL A 144 11.40 -21.57 -7.05
CA VAL A 144 10.65 -20.71 -7.98
C VAL A 144 9.52 -21.50 -8.66
N THR A 145 9.76 -22.78 -9.00
CA THR A 145 8.72 -23.67 -9.53
C THR A 145 7.59 -23.91 -8.53
N SER A 146 7.95 -24.19 -7.27
CA SER A 146 7.00 -24.39 -6.17
C SER A 146 6.18 -23.11 -5.91
N PHE A 147 6.84 -21.95 -5.86
CA PHE A 147 6.21 -20.66 -5.69
C PHE A 147 5.20 -20.35 -6.79
N ALA A 148 5.60 -20.51 -8.06
CA ALA A 148 4.68 -20.33 -9.19
C ALA A 148 3.48 -21.29 -9.03
N GLY A 149 3.73 -22.57 -8.71
CA GLY A 149 2.69 -23.55 -8.45
C GLY A 149 1.70 -23.13 -7.36
N LYS A 150 2.19 -22.59 -6.24
CA LYS A 150 1.36 -22.08 -5.13
C LYS A 150 0.57 -20.82 -5.53
N LEU A 151 1.13 -19.94 -6.38
CA LEU A 151 0.40 -18.77 -6.88
C LEU A 151 -0.83 -19.16 -7.71
N ARG A 152 -0.75 -20.27 -8.47
CA ARG A 152 -1.89 -20.80 -9.25
C ARG A 152 -3.12 -21.11 -8.39
N GLU A 153 -2.92 -21.51 -7.14
CA GLU A 153 -3.99 -21.94 -6.23
C GLU A 153 -4.65 -20.75 -5.50
N ARG A 154 -4.08 -19.54 -5.58
CA ARG A 154 -4.47 -18.41 -4.72
C ARG A 154 -5.35 -17.35 -5.40
N GLY A 155 -5.76 -17.54 -6.65
CA GLY A 155 -6.68 -16.62 -7.34
C GLY A 155 -6.15 -15.18 -7.48
N ILE A 156 -4.83 -14.98 -7.39
CA ILE A 156 -4.16 -13.69 -7.52
C ILE A 156 -4.03 -13.33 -9.00
N ASP A 157 -4.30 -12.09 -9.38
CA ASP A 157 -3.91 -11.58 -10.71
C ASP A 157 -2.41 -11.29 -10.72
N TYR A 158 -1.62 -12.16 -11.35
CA TYR A 158 -0.18 -12.03 -11.47
C TYR A 158 0.33 -12.27 -12.89
N ARG A 159 1.50 -11.69 -13.19
CA ARG A 159 2.35 -12.08 -14.30
C ARG A 159 3.77 -12.34 -13.80
N LEU A 160 4.40 -13.38 -14.31
CA LEU A 160 5.76 -13.77 -13.96
C LEU A 160 6.69 -13.51 -15.14
N GLY A 161 7.75 -12.75 -14.90
CA GLY A 161 8.84 -12.49 -15.83
C GLY A 161 10.16 -13.10 -15.34
N LEU A 162 11.12 -13.25 -16.25
CA LEU A 162 12.42 -13.83 -15.94
C LEU A 162 13.53 -13.10 -16.68
N ILE A 163 14.56 -12.68 -15.97
CA ILE A 163 15.82 -12.20 -16.52
C ILE A 163 16.91 -13.10 -15.99
N LEU A 164 17.76 -13.59 -16.90
CA LEU A 164 18.95 -14.35 -16.54
C LEU A 164 20.17 -13.51 -16.86
N PHE A 165 21.13 -13.47 -15.94
CA PHE A 165 22.35 -12.70 -16.11
C PHE A 165 23.58 -13.42 -15.58
N SER A 166 24.72 -12.98 -16.10
CA SER A 166 26.08 -13.31 -15.72
C SER A 166 26.85 -11.98 -15.71
N ASP A 167 28.11 -11.97 -16.13
CA ASP A 167 28.80 -10.83 -16.73
C ASP A 167 27.96 -10.04 -17.75
N ASN A 168 27.00 -10.68 -18.41
CA ASN A 168 26.11 -10.08 -19.40
C ASN A 168 24.62 -10.38 -19.13
N ILE A 169 23.74 -9.67 -19.83
CA ILE A 169 22.31 -10.02 -19.84
C ILE A 169 22.07 -11.15 -20.84
N GLU A 170 21.85 -12.34 -20.31
CA GLU A 170 21.79 -13.57 -21.10
C GLU A 170 20.43 -13.74 -21.77
N ARG A 171 19.35 -13.56 -21.00
CA ARG A 171 17.97 -13.72 -21.48
C ARG A 171 17.03 -12.76 -20.76
N VAL A 172 16.03 -12.28 -21.48
CA VAL A 172 14.93 -11.45 -20.96
C VAL A 172 13.62 -12.05 -21.45
N TYR A 173 12.80 -12.52 -20.53
CA TYR A 173 11.46 -13.03 -20.77
C TYR A 173 10.43 -12.07 -20.18
N GLN A 174 9.50 -11.62 -21.02
CA GLN A 174 8.44 -10.70 -20.60
C GLN A 174 7.45 -11.36 -19.63
N PRO A 175 6.77 -10.57 -18.78
CA PRO A 175 5.81 -11.11 -17.83
C PRO A 175 4.63 -11.81 -18.52
N THR A 176 4.35 -13.04 -18.11
CA THR A 176 3.22 -13.85 -18.61
C THR A 176 2.30 -14.26 -17.46
N SER A 177 0.99 -14.26 -17.70
CA SER A 177 0.00 -14.86 -16.80
C SER A 177 -0.12 -16.38 -17.01
N ASN A 178 0.37 -16.90 -18.14
CA ASN A 178 0.46 -18.34 -18.38
C ASN A 178 1.65 -18.90 -17.59
N ILE A 179 1.34 -19.62 -16.52
CA ILE A 179 2.32 -20.23 -15.64
C ILE A 179 3.15 -21.33 -16.31
N ASP A 180 2.56 -22.12 -17.21
CA ASP A 180 3.27 -23.21 -17.88
C ASP A 180 4.38 -22.65 -18.79
N ASN A 181 4.12 -21.50 -19.43
CA ASN A 181 5.14 -20.76 -20.17
C ASN A 181 6.30 -20.35 -19.26
N PHE A 182 6.00 -19.74 -18.11
CA PHE A 182 7.02 -19.33 -17.15
C PHE A 182 7.84 -20.51 -16.62
N LEU A 183 7.16 -21.60 -16.22
CA LEU A 183 7.80 -22.84 -15.77
C LEU A 183 8.68 -23.45 -16.86
N SER A 184 8.31 -23.33 -18.13
CA SER A 184 9.14 -23.80 -19.25
C SER A 184 10.47 -23.03 -19.37
N TRP A 185 10.50 -21.76 -18.95
CA TRP A 185 11.71 -20.95 -18.91
C TRP A 185 12.58 -21.34 -17.73
N ILE A 186 11.99 -21.42 -16.53
CA ILE A 186 12.68 -21.78 -15.28
C ILE A 186 13.31 -23.17 -15.36
N LYS A 187 12.62 -24.16 -15.93
CA LYS A 187 13.15 -25.52 -16.09
C LYS A 187 14.42 -25.59 -16.96
N LYS A 188 14.70 -24.58 -17.77
CA LYS A 188 15.90 -24.49 -18.63
C LYS A 188 17.07 -23.77 -17.97
N VAL A 189 16.85 -23.15 -16.81
CA VAL A 189 17.88 -22.41 -16.09
C VAL A 189 18.93 -23.38 -15.55
N ARG A 190 20.18 -23.16 -15.93
CA ARG A 190 21.34 -23.93 -15.47
C ARG A 190 22.48 -22.95 -15.21
N ALA A 191 23.27 -23.21 -14.18
CA ALA A 191 24.49 -22.48 -13.95
C ALA A 191 25.50 -22.81 -15.07
N PHE A 192 26.19 -21.80 -15.58
CA PHE A 192 27.27 -21.95 -16.54
C PHE A 192 28.24 -20.77 -16.46
N GLY A 193 29.40 -20.93 -17.10
CA GLY A 193 30.40 -19.88 -17.17
C GLY A 193 31.29 -19.82 -15.92
N GLY A 194 32.01 -18.71 -15.81
CA GLY A 194 33.03 -18.45 -14.79
C GLY A 194 34.03 -17.43 -15.32
N GLY A 195 34.35 -16.43 -14.50
CA GLY A 195 35.16 -15.28 -14.85
C GLY A 195 35.76 -14.64 -13.60
N ASP A 196 35.56 -13.34 -13.44
CA ASP A 196 35.86 -12.63 -12.21
C ASP A 196 34.79 -12.85 -11.14
N GLU A 197 35.02 -12.31 -9.92
CA GLU A 197 34.10 -12.52 -8.79
C GLU A 197 32.81 -11.68 -8.93
N LYS A 198 32.84 -10.60 -9.72
CA LYS A 198 31.72 -9.66 -9.85
C LYS A 198 30.85 -10.00 -11.04
N GLU A 199 29.54 -9.82 -10.86
CA GLU A 199 28.53 -10.12 -11.88
C GLU A 199 27.72 -8.87 -12.24
N ASN A 200 26.92 -8.92 -13.30
CA ASN A 200 26.26 -7.73 -13.85
C ASN A 200 24.82 -7.49 -13.32
N ALA A 201 24.63 -7.63 -12.01
CA ALA A 201 23.32 -7.51 -11.37
C ALA A 201 22.68 -6.11 -11.54
N LEU A 202 23.47 -5.04 -11.55
CA LEU A 202 22.95 -3.68 -11.76
C LEU A 202 22.41 -3.46 -13.17
N GLU A 203 23.08 -4.01 -14.20
CA GLU A 203 22.57 -3.95 -15.58
C GLU A 203 21.29 -4.79 -15.73
N ALA A 204 21.18 -5.89 -14.98
CA ALA A 204 19.97 -6.72 -14.97
C ALA A 204 18.79 -5.96 -14.36
N LEU A 205 18.99 -5.23 -13.26
CA LEU A 205 17.97 -4.38 -12.66
C LEU A 205 17.61 -3.17 -13.53
N LYS A 206 18.59 -2.53 -14.17
CA LYS A 206 18.32 -1.50 -15.19
C LYS A 206 17.48 -2.08 -16.32
N THR A 207 17.78 -3.31 -16.77
CA THR A 207 16.97 -4.03 -17.76
C THR A 207 15.54 -4.25 -17.27
N VAL A 208 15.32 -4.58 -16.00
CA VAL A 208 13.97 -4.58 -15.40
C VAL A 208 13.29 -3.23 -15.60
N THR A 209 13.96 -2.14 -15.23
CA THR A 209 13.34 -0.80 -15.27
C THR A 209 13.08 -0.27 -16.69
N GLN A 210 13.80 -0.73 -17.70
CA GLN A 210 13.76 -0.16 -19.06
C GLN A 210 13.12 -1.07 -20.11
N ARG A 211 13.25 -2.39 -19.96
CA ARG A 211 12.89 -3.35 -21.02
C ARG A 211 11.71 -4.24 -20.65
N ILE A 212 11.35 -4.35 -19.37
CA ILE A 212 10.17 -5.10 -18.94
C ILE A 212 8.90 -4.25 -19.13
N GLN A 213 7.89 -4.87 -19.72
CA GLN A 213 6.59 -4.24 -19.95
C GLN A 213 5.66 -4.50 -18.77
N PHE A 214 5.77 -3.64 -17.76
CA PHE A 214 4.86 -3.64 -16.61
C PHE A 214 3.45 -3.16 -17.00
N ARG A 215 2.43 -3.66 -16.29
CA ARG A 215 1.10 -3.04 -16.27
C ARG A 215 1.19 -1.70 -15.54
N ASP A 216 0.34 -0.75 -15.92
CA ASP A 216 0.35 0.60 -15.35
C ASP A 216 -0.10 0.58 -13.89
N GLU A 217 -1.15 -0.19 -13.61
CA GLU A 217 -1.76 -0.38 -12.30
C GLU A 217 -1.14 -1.51 -11.47
N ALA A 218 -0.10 -2.19 -11.95
CA ALA A 218 0.46 -3.33 -11.23
C ALA A 218 1.42 -2.93 -10.10
N ASN A 219 1.41 -3.72 -9.03
CA ASN A 219 2.51 -3.82 -8.09
C ASN A 219 3.74 -4.42 -8.81
N ARG A 220 4.80 -3.63 -8.94
CA ARG A 220 6.01 -4.00 -9.70
C ARG A 220 7.08 -4.52 -8.75
N ILE A 221 7.50 -5.77 -8.94
CA ILE A 221 8.45 -6.43 -8.06
C ILE A 221 9.58 -7.07 -8.86
N ALA A 222 10.82 -6.85 -8.41
CA ALA A 222 11.98 -7.61 -8.85
C ALA A 222 12.51 -8.45 -7.68
N ILE A 223 12.78 -9.73 -7.96
CA ILE A 223 13.42 -10.66 -7.02
C ILE A 223 14.80 -10.99 -7.59
N LEU A 224 15.82 -10.33 -7.05
CA LEU A 224 17.21 -10.54 -7.42
C LEU A 224 17.78 -11.73 -6.64
N ILE A 225 18.43 -12.65 -7.34
CA ILE A 225 19.05 -13.84 -6.76
C ILE A 225 20.48 -13.94 -7.29
N THR A 226 21.47 -13.86 -6.41
CA THR A 226 22.90 -13.94 -6.76
C THR A 226 23.74 -14.27 -5.54
N ASP A 227 24.86 -14.96 -5.75
CA ASP A 227 25.88 -15.22 -4.73
C ASP A 227 27.12 -14.32 -4.86
N ALA A 228 27.11 -13.40 -5.82
CA ALA A 228 28.24 -12.58 -6.22
C ALA A 228 28.03 -11.06 -6.00
N PRO A 229 29.11 -10.30 -5.70
CA PRO A 229 29.09 -8.84 -5.77
C PRO A 229 28.77 -8.36 -7.20
N TYR A 230 28.35 -7.10 -7.34
CA TYR A 230 28.03 -6.52 -8.64
C TYR A 230 29.15 -5.63 -9.20
N HIS A 231 29.23 -5.53 -10.51
CA HIS A 231 29.93 -4.46 -11.20
C HIS A 231 29.17 -3.13 -11.11
N GLN A 232 29.91 -2.02 -11.03
CA GLN A 232 29.37 -0.68 -11.11
C GLN A 232 30.29 0.28 -11.86
N LYS A 233 29.74 1.42 -12.28
CA LYS A 233 30.50 2.49 -12.94
C LYS A 233 31.67 2.96 -12.06
N GLY A 234 32.87 2.90 -12.61
CA GLY A 234 34.10 3.36 -11.95
C GLY A 234 34.87 2.30 -11.19
N ASP A 235 34.48 1.01 -11.28
CA ASP A 235 35.29 -0.09 -10.74
C ASP A 235 36.66 -0.19 -11.44
N GLU A 236 37.74 -0.20 -10.65
CA GLU A 236 39.11 -0.39 -11.15
C GLU A 236 39.45 -1.89 -11.20
N GLY A 237 39.80 -2.41 -12.39
CA GLY A 237 40.21 -3.81 -12.59
C GLY A 237 39.37 -4.64 -13.55
N GLY A 238 38.49 -4.03 -14.33
CA GLY A 238 37.76 -4.66 -15.43
C GLY A 238 37.14 -3.58 -16.31
N ASP A 239 37.01 -3.86 -17.59
CA ASP A 239 36.21 -3.10 -18.54
C ASP A 239 34.77 -3.00 -18.00
N GLY A 240 34.47 -1.92 -17.27
CA GLY A 240 33.21 -1.76 -16.53
C GLY A 240 32.00 -2.15 -17.37
N ARG A 241 31.41 -3.31 -17.04
CA ARG A 241 30.35 -3.96 -17.83
C ARG A 241 28.97 -3.29 -17.67
N THR A 242 28.87 -2.33 -16.75
CA THR A 242 27.71 -1.44 -16.62
C THR A 242 28.16 -0.01 -16.38
N LEU A 243 27.36 0.93 -16.90
CA LEU A 243 27.50 2.37 -16.64
C LEU A 243 26.62 2.83 -15.48
N GLU A 244 25.96 1.90 -14.78
CA GLU A 244 25.11 2.20 -13.63
C GLU A 244 25.92 2.14 -12.33
N THR A 245 25.55 3.00 -11.38
CA THR A 245 25.91 2.87 -9.96
C THR A 245 24.70 2.33 -9.18
N LEU A 246 24.93 1.86 -7.96
CA LEU A 246 23.86 1.45 -7.05
C LEU A 246 22.77 2.53 -6.92
N GLU A 247 23.18 3.78 -6.71
CA GLU A 247 22.30 4.94 -6.54
C GLU A 247 21.46 5.18 -7.79
N SER A 248 22.07 5.09 -8.98
CA SER A 248 21.35 5.29 -10.23
C SER A 248 20.26 4.23 -10.47
N VAL A 249 20.52 2.98 -10.07
CA VAL A 249 19.51 1.90 -10.14
C VAL A 249 18.39 2.12 -9.12
N ILE A 250 18.73 2.55 -7.89
CA ILE A 250 17.74 2.88 -6.85
C ILE A 250 16.81 3.99 -7.34
N GLU A 251 17.36 5.09 -7.89
CA GLU A 251 16.54 6.19 -8.40
C GLU A 251 15.61 5.73 -9.54
N ARG A 252 16.10 4.90 -10.46
CA ARG A 252 15.27 4.36 -11.55
C ARG A 252 14.15 3.49 -11.01
N ALA A 253 14.46 2.60 -10.08
CA ALA A 253 13.48 1.73 -9.45
C ALA A 253 12.38 2.55 -8.75
N GLN A 254 12.76 3.57 -7.98
CA GLN A 254 11.81 4.48 -7.32
C GLN A 254 10.92 5.25 -8.31
N ARG A 255 11.47 5.73 -9.43
CA ARG A 255 10.69 6.46 -10.45
C ARG A 255 9.56 5.63 -11.07
N ILE A 256 9.76 4.32 -11.17
CA ILE A 256 8.75 3.41 -11.72
C ILE A 256 8.00 2.63 -10.62
N ASP A 257 8.15 3.03 -9.35
CA ASP A 257 7.57 2.36 -8.18
C ASP A 257 7.95 0.86 -8.04
N LEU A 258 9.11 0.47 -8.56
CA LEU A 258 9.63 -0.90 -8.49
C LEU A 258 10.17 -1.21 -7.09
N ARG A 259 9.68 -2.30 -6.49
CA ARG A 259 10.19 -2.86 -5.24
C ARG A 259 11.19 -3.97 -5.53
N VAL A 260 12.38 -3.92 -4.93
CA VAL A 260 13.43 -4.92 -5.15
C VAL A 260 13.66 -5.74 -3.88
N PHE A 261 13.53 -7.06 -4.01
CA PHE A 261 13.95 -8.01 -2.98
C PHE A 261 15.24 -8.69 -3.42
N SER A 262 16.19 -8.81 -2.50
CA SER A 262 17.48 -9.43 -2.79
C SER A 262 17.61 -10.73 -2.00
N ILE A 263 17.96 -11.81 -2.68
CA ILE A 263 18.28 -13.10 -2.08
C ILE A 263 19.75 -13.36 -2.32
N THR A 264 20.56 -13.01 -1.31
CA THR A 264 22.01 -12.90 -1.44
C THR A 264 22.72 -13.34 -0.15
N PRO A 265 23.97 -13.83 -0.21
CA PRO A 265 24.76 -14.11 0.99
C PRO A 265 24.87 -12.89 1.93
N PRO A 266 24.89 -13.07 3.28
CA PRO A 266 24.93 -11.95 4.23
C PRO A 266 26.19 -11.09 4.11
N LYS A 267 27.26 -11.62 3.51
CA LYS A 267 28.51 -10.87 3.23
C LYS A 267 28.28 -9.72 2.24
N LEU A 268 27.27 -9.80 1.37
CA LEU A 268 27.01 -8.82 0.30
C LEU A 268 26.07 -7.70 0.78
N LYS A 269 26.56 -6.86 1.69
CA LYS A 269 25.75 -5.84 2.38
C LYS A 269 25.11 -4.79 1.48
N ASN A 270 25.69 -4.52 0.31
CA ASN A 270 25.22 -3.44 -0.56
C ASN A 270 23.83 -3.73 -1.16
N TYR A 271 23.46 -5.00 -1.32
CA TYR A 271 22.10 -5.37 -1.75
C TYR A 271 21.02 -5.05 -0.70
N ALA A 272 21.40 -4.94 0.58
CA ALA A 272 20.48 -4.46 1.63
C ALA A 272 20.11 -3.00 1.39
N ILE A 273 21.08 -2.15 1.04
CA ILE A 273 20.86 -0.74 0.72
C ILE A 273 19.88 -0.61 -0.46
N LEU A 274 20.07 -1.40 -1.52
CA LEU A 274 19.14 -1.44 -2.67
C LEU A 274 17.72 -1.81 -2.24
N SER A 275 17.58 -2.91 -1.49
CA SER A 275 16.29 -3.44 -1.10
C SER A 275 15.55 -2.46 -0.17
N GLU A 276 16.22 -1.94 0.85
CA GLU A 276 15.62 -0.99 1.81
C GLU A 276 15.15 0.31 1.13
N ASN A 277 15.97 0.88 0.23
CA ASN A 277 15.62 2.12 -0.48
C ASN A 277 14.51 1.93 -1.53
N THR A 278 14.21 0.69 -1.91
CA THR A 278 13.09 0.35 -2.81
C THR A 278 11.91 -0.27 -2.05
N ARG A 279 11.91 -0.17 -0.71
CA ARG A 279 10.90 -0.74 0.22
C ARG A 279 10.87 -2.27 0.28
N GLY A 280 11.82 -2.96 -0.33
CA GLY A 280 11.99 -4.41 -0.26
C GLY A 280 12.80 -4.86 0.95
N THR A 281 13.22 -6.13 0.94
CA THR A 281 13.96 -6.77 2.02
C THR A 281 15.01 -7.71 1.44
N THR A 282 16.11 -7.89 2.16
CA THR A 282 17.17 -8.84 1.79
C THR A 282 17.03 -10.12 2.60
N TYR A 283 17.19 -11.26 1.93
CA TYR A 283 17.15 -12.60 2.51
C TYR A 283 18.47 -13.33 2.22
N ASN A 284 18.86 -14.24 3.13
CA ASN A 284 20.04 -15.06 2.91
C ASN A 284 19.72 -16.20 1.93
N ILE A 285 20.53 -16.30 0.89
CA ILE A 285 20.50 -17.35 -0.13
C ILE A 285 20.71 -18.77 0.44
N GLU A 286 21.36 -18.89 1.60
CA GLU A 286 21.65 -20.16 2.26
C GLU A 286 20.45 -20.72 3.04
N TYR A 287 19.43 -19.89 3.33
CA TYR A 287 18.19 -20.40 3.91
C TYR A 287 17.37 -21.12 2.86
N ALA A 288 16.51 -22.05 3.31
CA ALA A 288 15.56 -22.70 2.42
C ALA A 288 14.74 -21.62 1.69
N PHE A 289 14.96 -21.50 0.38
CA PHE A 289 14.28 -20.51 -0.47
C PHE A 289 12.76 -20.64 -0.40
N SER A 290 12.24 -21.84 -0.10
CA SER A 290 10.83 -22.07 0.20
C SER A 290 10.34 -21.15 1.32
N THR A 291 11.12 -20.98 2.39
CA THR A 291 10.78 -20.09 3.52
C THR A 291 10.83 -18.62 3.11
N VAL A 292 11.77 -18.23 2.25
CA VAL A 292 11.86 -16.85 1.74
C VAL A 292 10.64 -16.50 0.89
N LEU A 293 10.28 -17.37 -0.05
CA LEU A 293 9.13 -17.18 -0.93
C LEU A 293 7.80 -17.37 -0.19
N ASP A 294 7.73 -18.24 0.81
CA ASP A 294 6.56 -18.39 1.67
C ASP A 294 6.35 -17.14 2.53
N ASN A 295 7.41 -16.58 3.14
CA ASN A 295 7.35 -15.31 3.87
C ASN A 295 6.94 -14.14 2.97
N PHE A 296 7.47 -14.08 1.75
CA PHE A 296 7.08 -13.08 0.76
C PHE A 296 5.60 -13.22 0.35
N THR A 297 5.14 -14.45 0.09
CA THR A 297 3.73 -14.70 -0.22
C THR A 297 2.84 -14.30 0.96
N GLN A 298 3.23 -14.69 2.17
CA GLN A 298 2.57 -14.33 3.42
C GLN A 298 2.43 -12.82 3.64
N GLN A 299 3.47 -12.03 3.33
CA GLN A 299 3.42 -10.56 3.36
C GLN A 299 2.44 -9.97 2.34
N ILE A 300 2.13 -10.70 1.26
CA ILE A 300 1.25 -10.25 0.18
C ILE A 300 -0.21 -10.64 0.42
N THR A 301 -0.48 -11.70 1.19
CA THR A 301 -1.81 -12.35 1.20
C THR A 301 -2.67 -12.17 2.46
N ASN A 302 -2.14 -11.63 3.57
CA ASN A 302 -2.84 -11.66 4.86
C ASN A 302 -3.26 -10.27 5.36
N LEU A 303 -4.14 -9.64 4.59
CA LEU A 303 -4.83 -8.40 4.97
C LEU A 303 -6.25 -8.70 5.45
N PHE A 304 -6.72 -7.93 6.44
CA PHE A 304 -8.07 -7.98 6.97
C PHE A 304 -8.71 -6.58 6.93
N TYR A 305 -9.98 -6.50 6.57
CA TYR A 305 -10.83 -5.37 6.89
C TYR A 305 -11.43 -5.56 8.28
N VAL A 306 -11.22 -4.61 9.17
CA VAL A 306 -11.90 -4.53 10.46
C VAL A 306 -12.88 -3.38 10.42
N THR A 307 -14.16 -3.68 10.50
CA THR A 307 -15.21 -2.67 10.51
C THR A 307 -15.57 -2.32 11.95
N TYR A 308 -15.66 -1.04 12.26
CA TYR A 308 -16.20 -0.55 13.53
C TYR A 308 -16.98 0.75 13.31
N ARG A 309 -17.77 1.16 14.29
CA ARG A 309 -18.57 2.39 14.21
C ARG A 309 -18.03 3.43 15.17
N SER A 310 -17.51 4.54 14.63
CA SER A 310 -17.01 5.68 15.40
C SER A 310 -18.15 6.47 16.07
N GLU A 311 -17.83 7.16 17.16
CA GLU A 311 -18.73 8.13 17.81
C GLU A 311 -18.74 9.50 17.13
N HIS A 312 -17.76 9.83 16.28
CA HIS A 312 -17.84 11.11 15.56
C HIS A 312 -19.00 11.09 14.57
N THR A 313 -19.52 12.27 14.31
CA THR A 313 -20.59 12.50 13.34
C THR A 313 -20.07 13.17 12.06
N SER A 314 -18.76 13.40 11.93
CA SER A 314 -18.12 14.07 10.80
C SER A 314 -16.90 13.30 10.27
N ILE A 315 -16.66 13.38 8.96
CA ILE A 315 -15.50 12.76 8.30
C ILE A 315 -14.22 13.47 8.76
N PRO A 316 -13.25 12.74 9.33
CA PRO A 316 -12.02 13.32 9.82
C PRO A 316 -10.97 13.54 8.71
N ASP A 317 -10.08 14.51 8.94
CA ASP A 317 -9.13 14.95 7.92
C ASP A 317 -7.88 14.05 7.85
N SER A 318 -7.50 13.52 9.00
CA SER A 318 -6.33 12.68 9.19
C SER A 318 -6.51 11.81 10.43
N ILE A 319 -5.88 10.64 10.40
CA ILE A 319 -5.78 9.74 11.54
C ILE A 319 -4.36 9.83 12.07
N GLU A 320 -4.20 10.18 13.34
CA GLU A 320 -2.94 9.94 14.03
C GLU A 320 -2.95 8.51 14.57
N ILE A 321 -2.04 7.70 14.05
CA ILE A 321 -1.78 6.36 14.55
C ILE A 321 -0.55 6.40 15.44
N GLY A 322 -0.70 6.08 16.72
CA GLY A 322 0.44 5.82 17.59
C GLY A 322 0.90 4.38 17.41
N LEU A 323 2.18 4.19 17.08
CA LEU A 323 2.85 2.89 16.99
C LEU A 323 3.87 2.83 18.12
N PHE A 324 3.74 1.91 19.07
CA PHE A 324 4.75 1.77 20.12
C PHE A 324 6.01 1.06 19.60
N ASP A 325 7.11 1.80 19.49
CA ASP A 325 8.43 1.25 19.21
C ASP A 325 9.11 0.86 20.52
N LYS A 326 9.22 -0.45 20.75
CA LYS A 326 9.88 -1.07 21.91
C LYS A 326 11.37 -0.76 22.00
N ASN A 327 12.08 -0.76 20.88
CA ASN A 327 13.53 -0.53 20.85
C ASN A 327 13.87 0.88 21.31
N LEU A 328 12.97 1.82 21.01
CA LEU A 328 13.09 3.21 21.42
C LEU A 328 12.23 3.55 22.65
N SER A 329 11.49 2.57 23.19
CA SER A 329 10.51 2.72 24.28
C SER A 329 9.63 3.96 24.11
N ARG A 330 9.18 4.23 22.88
CA ARG A 330 8.43 5.44 22.53
C ARG A 330 7.32 5.15 21.54
N VAL A 331 6.22 5.88 21.67
CA VAL A 331 5.15 5.88 20.65
C VAL A 331 5.60 6.74 19.47
N ILE A 332 5.83 6.12 18.32
CA ILE A 332 6.01 6.76 17.02
C ILE A 332 4.62 7.09 16.50
N LYS A 333 4.31 8.38 16.37
CA LYS A 333 3.06 8.82 15.75
C LYS A 333 3.23 8.87 14.25
N LYS A 334 2.34 8.19 13.52
CA LYS A 334 2.21 8.26 12.07
C LYS A 334 0.85 8.86 11.72
N THR A 335 0.85 10.01 11.08
CA THR A 335 -0.37 10.62 10.56
C THR A 335 -0.69 10.03 9.20
N ILE A 336 -1.86 9.42 9.06
CA ILE A 336 -2.42 8.98 7.79
C ILE A 336 -3.42 10.05 7.34
N PRO A 337 -3.16 10.81 6.27
CA PRO A 337 -4.16 11.69 5.70
C PRO A 337 -5.29 10.82 5.14
N ILE A 338 -6.53 11.05 5.59
CA ILE A 338 -7.67 10.26 5.09
C ILE A 338 -8.18 10.86 3.78
N MET A 339 -8.03 12.17 3.64
CA MET A 339 -8.45 12.93 2.47
C MET A 339 -7.20 13.55 1.82
N GLU A 340 -6.64 12.87 0.82
CA GLU A 340 -5.53 13.38 0.03
C GLU A 340 -6.01 14.38 -1.03
N LEU A 341 -5.20 15.40 -1.29
CA LEU A 341 -5.38 16.30 -2.43
C LEU A 341 -5.36 15.48 -3.73
N GLY A 342 -6.35 15.67 -4.60
CA GLY A 342 -6.52 14.92 -5.84
C GLY A 342 -7.35 13.64 -5.70
N ARG A 343 -7.73 13.22 -4.48
CA ARG A 343 -8.61 12.06 -4.27
C ARG A 343 -10.02 12.37 -4.77
N LYS A 344 -10.61 11.40 -5.48
CA LYS A 344 -11.97 11.43 -6.00
C LYS A 344 -12.90 10.65 -5.07
N LEU A 345 -13.83 11.35 -4.44
CA LEU A 345 -14.90 10.80 -3.63
C LEU A 345 -16.12 10.55 -4.52
N ILE A 346 -16.56 9.31 -4.63
CA ILE A 346 -17.86 8.98 -5.22
C ILE A 346 -18.85 8.87 -4.08
N ILE A 347 -19.85 9.75 -4.06
CA ILE A 347 -20.90 9.69 -3.04
C ILE A 347 -22.00 8.77 -3.56
N GLU A 348 -22.00 7.52 -3.08
CA GLU A 348 -22.93 6.47 -3.51
C GLU A 348 -24.40 6.83 -3.27
N ASN A 349 -24.72 7.69 -2.29
CA ASN A 349 -26.09 8.12 -1.97
C ASN A 349 -26.54 9.41 -2.70
N LEU A 350 -25.78 9.87 -3.70
CA LEU A 350 -26.16 10.96 -4.61
C LEU A 350 -26.70 10.45 -5.96
N LEU A 351 -27.38 9.29 -5.97
CA LEU A 351 -27.98 8.72 -7.18
C LEU A 351 -29.19 9.53 -7.61
N PHE A 352 -29.03 10.32 -8.65
CA PHE A 352 -30.14 11.05 -9.24
C PHE A 352 -31.06 10.09 -10.00
N GLN A 353 -32.38 10.31 -9.86
CA GLN A 353 -33.35 9.71 -10.76
C GLN A 353 -33.10 10.16 -12.20
N THR A 354 -33.57 9.35 -13.16
CA THR A 354 -33.47 9.65 -14.59
C THR A 354 -33.99 11.05 -14.90
N ALA A 355 -33.22 11.82 -15.67
CA ALA A 355 -33.51 13.21 -16.05
C ALA A 355 -33.66 14.24 -14.90
N LYS A 356 -33.45 13.85 -13.64
CA LYS A 356 -33.54 14.76 -12.49
C LYS A 356 -32.18 15.23 -11.98
N TYR A 357 -32.21 16.37 -11.29
CA TYR A 357 -31.05 17.00 -10.65
C TYR A 357 -31.38 17.61 -9.27
N GLU A 358 -32.60 17.41 -8.74
CA GLU A 358 -32.91 17.85 -7.38
C GLU A 358 -32.21 16.98 -6.33
N LEU A 359 -31.78 17.61 -5.24
CA LEU A 359 -31.25 16.95 -4.06
C LEU A 359 -32.30 16.98 -2.95
N PRO A 360 -32.36 15.96 -2.09
CA PRO A 360 -33.09 16.05 -0.83
C PRO A 360 -32.64 17.27 0.00
N GLU A 361 -33.52 17.80 0.83
CA GLU A 361 -33.20 18.93 1.72
C GLU A 361 -32.04 18.61 2.68
N ASN A 362 -31.89 17.33 3.03
CA ASN A 362 -30.82 16.85 3.88
C ASN A 362 -30.10 15.66 3.23
N VAL A 363 -28.83 15.87 2.87
CA VAL A 363 -27.92 14.85 2.36
C VAL A 363 -26.75 14.74 3.34
N SER A 364 -26.75 13.65 4.12
CA SER A 364 -25.79 13.42 5.21
C SER A 364 -24.34 13.57 4.73
N GLU A 365 -23.98 12.95 3.61
CA GLU A 365 -22.63 12.95 3.06
C GLU A 365 -22.15 14.34 2.64
N LEU A 366 -23.07 15.18 2.13
CA LEU A 366 -22.75 16.57 1.79
C LEU A 366 -22.62 17.45 3.03
N ASN A 367 -23.33 17.14 4.12
CA ASN A 367 -23.12 17.82 5.40
C ASN A 367 -21.74 17.49 5.98
N LEU A 368 -21.35 16.21 5.96
CA LEU A 368 -20.02 15.77 6.39
C LEU A 368 -18.91 16.50 5.61
N LEU A 369 -19.08 16.61 4.30
CA LEU A 369 -18.15 17.34 3.44
C LEU A 369 -18.14 18.85 3.74
N ALA A 370 -19.30 19.45 4.00
CA ALA A 370 -19.38 20.85 4.38
C ALA A 370 -18.64 21.11 5.71
N ASP A 371 -18.90 20.30 6.73
CA ASP A 371 -18.22 20.41 8.03
C ASP A 371 -16.69 20.28 7.88
N PHE A 372 -16.24 19.33 7.07
CA PHE A 372 -14.83 19.18 6.69
C PHE A 372 -14.24 20.45 6.05
N MET A 373 -14.91 21.00 5.02
CA MET A 373 -14.45 22.18 4.29
C MET A 373 -14.48 23.47 5.14
N LEU A 374 -15.37 23.55 6.14
CA LEU A 374 -15.41 24.64 7.12
C LEU A 374 -14.22 24.56 8.08
N ASN A 375 -13.86 23.36 8.54
CA ASN A 375 -12.72 23.13 9.42
C ASN A 375 -11.37 23.35 8.70
N LYS A 376 -11.32 23.28 7.36
CA LYS A 376 -10.09 23.49 6.57
C LYS A 376 -10.18 24.68 5.61
N LYS A 377 -9.54 25.78 6.01
CA LYS A 377 -9.57 27.03 5.23
C LYS A 377 -8.92 26.95 3.84
N ASN A 378 -7.95 26.06 3.61
CA ASN A 378 -7.17 25.96 2.37
C ASN A 378 -7.65 24.89 1.38
N ILE A 379 -8.87 24.36 1.55
CA ILE A 379 -9.42 23.33 0.66
C ILE A 379 -10.42 23.94 -0.31
N ALA A 380 -10.28 23.55 -1.57
CA ALA A 380 -11.26 23.72 -2.62
C ALA A 380 -11.69 22.34 -3.14
N ILE A 381 -12.81 22.26 -3.84
CA ILE A 381 -13.29 21.03 -4.46
C ILE A 381 -13.71 21.28 -5.91
N LEU A 382 -13.59 20.25 -6.74
CA LEU A 382 -14.20 20.16 -8.05
C LEU A 382 -15.31 19.10 -8.01
N VAL A 383 -16.53 19.51 -8.30
CA VAL A 383 -17.69 18.64 -8.39
C VAL A 383 -17.90 18.24 -9.85
N GLU A 384 -17.78 16.94 -10.13
CA GLU A 384 -17.93 16.35 -11.46
C GLU A 384 -19.28 15.64 -11.58
N GLY A 385 -20.14 16.09 -12.49
CA GLY A 385 -21.43 15.46 -12.74
C GLY A 385 -21.36 14.45 -13.89
N HIS A 386 -22.11 13.34 -13.76
CA HIS A 386 -22.20 12.28 -14.77
C HIS A 386 -23.66 11.88 -15.04
N THR A 387 -23.89 11.33 -16.23
CA THR A 387 -25.17 10.74 -16.64
C THR A 387 -24.96 9.32 -17.16
N ASP A 388 -26.06 8.57 -17.25
CA ASP A 388 -26.08 7.35 -18.06
C ASP A 388 -26.15 7.68 -19.56
N SER A 389 -26.20 6.64 -20.38
CA SER A 389 -26.21 6.77 -21.85
C SER A 389 -27.51 7.27 -22.47
N VAL A 390 -28.60 7.41 -21.69
CA VAL A 390 -29.93 7.72 -22.21
C VAL A 390 -30.04 9.20 -22.56
N GLY A 391 -30.50 9.52 -23.76
CA GLY A 391 -30.65 10.89 -24.25
C GLY A 391 -29.47 11.40 -25.08
N SER A 392 -29.66 12.59 -25.67
CA SER A 392 -28.65 13.21 -26.54
C SER A 392 -27.44 13.71 -25.75
N ASP A 393 -26.31 13.88 -26.43
CA ASP A 393 -25.06 14.33 -25.81
C ASP A 393 -25.23 15.73 -25.21
N ALA A 394 -25.85 16.65 -25.95
CA ALA A 394 -26.14 18.00 -25.48
C ALA A 394 -27.04 18.02 -24.24
N PHE A 395 -28.04 17.13 -24.20
CA PHE A 395 -28.92 16.99 -23.03
C PHE A 395 -28.14 16.47 -21.81
N ASN A 396 -27.33 15.43 -21.99
CA ASN A 396 -26.54 14.81 -20.92
C ASN A 396 -25.41 15.70 -20.40
N ASP A 397 -24.76 16.45 -21.28
CA ASP A 397 -23.79 17.48 -20.90
C ASP A 397 -24.45 18.57 -20.04
N ASN A 398 -25.66 19.01 -20.39
CA ASN A 398 -26.41 19.98 -19.58
C ASN A 398 -26.87 19.39 -18.24
N LEU A 399 -27.40 18.17 -18.25
CA LEU A 399 -27.92 17.50 -17.06
C LEU A 399 -26.82 17.21 -16.03
N SER A 400 -25.67 16.71 -16.47
CA SER A 400 -24.52 16.49 -15.60
C SER A 400 -24.03 17.79 -14.95
N LEU A 401 -23.96 18.88 -15.72
CA LEU A 401 -23.59 20.19 -15.17
C LEU A 401 -24.62 20.70 -14.15
N LYS A 402 -25.92 20.50 -14.40
CA LYS A 402 -26.98 20.85 -13.44
C LYS A 402 -26.86 20.09 -12.13
N ARG A 403 -26.55 18.79 -12.18
CA ARG A 403 -26.29 17.94 -11.00
C ARG A 403 -25.10 18.43 -10.18
N ALA A 404 -23.99 18.76 -10.85
CA ALA A 404 -22.83 19.33 -10.17
C ALA A 404 -23.16 20.68 -9.52
N ASN A 405 -23.95 21.53 -10.19
CA ASN A 405 -24.42 22.80 -9.63
C ASN A 405 -25.37 22.60 -8.45
N ALA A 406 -26.25 21.59 -8.46
CA ALA A 406 -27.13 21.30 -7.34
C ALA A 406 -26.34 21.01 -6.06
N VAL A 407 -25.26 20.21 -6.17
CA VAL A 407 -24.33 19.95 -5.05
C VAL A 407 -23.63 21.23 -4.61
N LYS A 408 -23.16 22.06 -5.55
CA LYS A 408 -22.56 23.37 -5.22
C LYS A 408 -23.52 24.25 -4.43
N THR A 409 -24.76 24.40 -4.89
CA THR A 409 -25.79 25.20 -4.22
C THR A 409 -26.08 24.65 -2.82
N TYR A 410 -26.17 23.33 -2.67
CA TYR A 410 -26.36 22.68 -1.37
C TYR A 410 -25.24 23.04 -0.39
N LEU A 411 -23.98 22.90 -0.80
CA LEU A 411 -22.81 23.19 0.05
C LEU A 411 -22.69 24.68 0.38
N ILE A 412 -23.06 25.58 -0.54
CA ILE A 412 -23.14 27.02 -0.26
C ILE A 412 -24.19 27.30 0.82
N GLY A 413 -25.35 26.64 0.75
CA GLY A 413 -26.39 26.71 1.78
C GLY A 413 -25.91 26.25 3.16
N ARG A 414 -24.86 25.42 3.22
CA ARG A 414 -24.19 24.96 4.45
C ARG A 414 -23.02 25.85 4.89
N GLY A 415 -22.81 26.99 4.24
CA GLY A 415 -21.81 27.99 4.64
C GLY A 415 -20.46 27.88 3.91
N ILE A 416 -20.33 27.02 2.90
CA ILE A 416 -19.11 26.95 2.09
C ILE A 416 -19.08 28.11 1.09
N SER A 417 -17.97 28.83 1.05
CA SER A 417 -17.79 29.93 0.10
C SER A 417 -17.74 29.43 -1.35
N ALA A 418 -18.45 30.12 -2.25
CA ALA A 418 -18.67 29.67 -3.62
C ALA A 418 -17.37 29.58 -4.47
N ASP A 419 -16.32 30.31 -4.08
CA ASP A 419 -14.98 30.29 -4.70
C ASP A 419 -14.21 28.99 -4.40
N LYS A 420 -14.60 28.27 -3.34
CA LYS A 420 -14.02 26.96 -2.99
C LYS A 420 -14.63 25.81 -3.78
N ILE A 421 -15.66 26.04 -4.59
CA ILE A 421 -16.39 24.98 -5.29
C ILE A 421 -16.40 25.25 -6.78
N GLN A 422 -15.65 24.44 -7.52
CA GLN A 422 -15.71 24.36 -8.98
C GLN A 422 -16.67 23.25 -9.41
N VAL A 423 -17.27 23.37 -10.59
CA VAL A 423 -18.21 22.37 -11.13
C VAL A 423 -17.86 22.05 -12.57
N LYS A 424 -18.05 20.79 -12.97
CA LYS A 424 -17.87 20.34 -14.36
C LYS A 424 -18.86 19.22 -14.70
N GLY A 425 -19.52 19.33 -15.85
CA GLY A 425 -20.36 18.27 -16.40
C GLY A 425 -19.60 17.45 -17.43
N PHE A 426 -19.62 16.12 -17.30
CA PHE A 426 -19.02 15.19 -18.28
C PHE A 426 -20.04 14.44 -19.13
N GLY A 427 -21.33 14.64 -18.87
CA GLY A 427 -22.41 13.88 -19.49
C GLY A 427 -22.17 12.37 -19.35
N LYS A 428 -22.36 11.65 -20.46
CA LYS A 428 -22.18 10.19 -20.54
C LYS A 428 -20.77 9.74 -20.94
N LYS A 429 -19.81 10.66 -21.03
CA LYS A 429 -18.47 10.43 -21.63
C LYS A 429 -17.54 9.58 -20.75
N ARG A 430 -17.88 9.35 -19.49
CA ARG A 430 -17.06 8.64 -18.50
C ARG A 430 -17.89 7.65 -17.66
N PRO A 431 -18.41 6.56 -18.28
CA PRO A 431 -19.15 5.53 -17.57
C PRO A 431 -18.21 4.72 -16.67
N ILE A 432 -18.72 4.27 -15.52
CA ILE A 432 -18.03 3.37 -14.58
C ILE A 432 -18.66 1.98 -14.53
N ALA A 433 -19.85 1.83 -15.12
CA ALA A 433 -20.58 0.58 -15.22
C ALA A 433 -21.26 0.45 -16.58
N SER A 434 -21.66 -0.77 -16.95
CA SER A 434 -22.39 -1.03 -18.19
C SER A 434 -23.68 -0.18 -18.26
N ASN A 435 -23.92 0.43 -19.42
CA ASN A 435 -25.16 1.17 -19.67
C ASN A 435 -26.31 0.26 -20.13
N ASP A 436 -26.06 -1.03 -20.28
CA ASP A 436 -27.02 -1.99 -20.82
C ASP A 436 -28.02 -2.45 -19.74
N THR A 437 -27.60 -2.40 -18.47
CA THR A 437 -28.44 -2.74 -17.31
C THR A 437 -28.94 -1.50 -16.59
N ASP A 438 -30.16 -1.55 -16.03
CA ASP A 438 -30.69 -0.47 -15.18
C ASP A 438 -29.79 -0.19 -13.98
N PHE A 439 -29.21 -1.25 -13.40
CA PHE A 439 -28.28 -1.15 -12.29
C PHE A 439 -27.02 -0.36 -12.70
N GLY A 440 -26.35 -0.74 -13.78
CA GLY A 440 -25.16 -0.01 -14.25
C GLY A 440 -25.46 1.41 -14.73
N ARG A 441 -26.64 1.67 -15.32
CA ARG A 441 -27.11 3.05 -15.59
C ARG A 441 -27.25 3.85 -14.30
N SER A 442 -27.76 3.26 -13.22
CA SER A 442 -27.87 3.96 -11.93
C SER A 442 -26.52 4.40 -11.39
N LEU A 443 -25.50 3.53 -11.43
CA LEU A 443 -24.12 3.85 -11.06
C LEU A 443 -23.53 4.97 -11.93
N ASN A 444 -23.90 5.06 -13.21
CA ASN A 444 -23.44 6.13 -14.09
C ASN A 444 -24.11 7.49 -13.80
N ARG A 445 -25.30 7.51 -13.17
CA ARG A 445 -26.00 8.74 -12.73
C ARG A 445 -25.47 9.23 -11.37
N ARG A 446 -24.20 9.62 -11.33
CA ARG A 446 -23.49 9.98 -10.10
C ARG A 446 -22.91 11.39 -10.15
N THR A 447 -22.47 11.85 -8.98
CA THR A 447 -21.58 13.00 -8.83
C THR A 447 -20.32 12.55 -8.11
N GLU A 448 -19.17 13.01 -8.59
CA GLU A 448 -17.87 12.76 -8.00
C GLU A 448 -17.29 14.07 -7.47
N ILE A 449 -16.57 14.01 -6.37
CA ILE A 449 -15.97 15.19 -5.74
C ILE A 449 -14.47 15.00 -5.71
N VAL A 450 -13.74 15.89 -6.34
CA VAL A 450 -12.28 15.91 -6.35
C VAL A 450 -11.82 16.96 -5.38
N ILE A 451 -11.05 16.56 -4.36
CA ILE A 451 -10.49 17.49 -3.38
C ILE A 451 -9.27 18.18 -3.99
N GLN A 452 -9.21 19.50 -3.87
CA GLN A 452 -8.15 20.35 -4.43
C GLN A 452 -7.51 21.21 -3.34
N SER A 453 -6.22 21.51 -3.50
CA SER A 453 -5.60 22.56 -2.70
C SER A 453 -6.01 23.88 -3.31
N LYS A 454 -6.36 24.84 -2.45
CA LYS A 454 -6.43 26.22 -2.87
C LYS A 454 -5.04 26.80 -3.06
#